data_AF-A0A6S6PHZ7-F1
#
_entry.id   AF-A0A6S6PHZ7-F1
#
_cell.length_a   1.000
_cell.length_b   1.000
_cell.length_c   1.000
_cell.angle_alpha   90.00
_cell.angle_beta   90.00
_cell.angle_gamma   90.00
#
_symmetry.space_group_name_H-M   'P 1'
#
loop_
_entity.id
_entity.type
_entity.pdbx_description
1 polymer ?
#
loop_
_entity_poly.entity_id
_entity_poly.type
_entity_poly.pdbx_seq_one_letter_code
_entity_poly.pdbx_strand_id
1 'polypeptide(L)'
;MPTVDIDRDAAHEAAQRELDKPIYPKASLTDRLTELINDVIYRIAQGGAGVPGGWLTIGVLLLLVIAAIVVAVRVGRKAMRTDRADHSLYGGHELSAAEHRATAQHHAAAGQWALAIRHRLRAVARQLEESGVLPPVPGRTATELAGDAAQALPQLSAELRYAANAFNDVTYGDRPGTEAAYRAVADLDDHLRTIGPASGRGPETPRTHAGWAEVR
;
A
#
# COMPACT_ATOMS: atom_id res chain seq x y z
N MET A 1 7.89 64.41 -11.93
CA MET A 1 7.06 63.19 -12.03
C MET A 1 6.60 62.85 -10.62
N PRO A 2 5.30 62.85 -10.29
CA PRO A 2 4.86 62.47 -8.96
C PRO A 2 5.13 60.98 -8.78
N THR A 3 5.92 60.61 -7.78
CA THR A 3 6.10 59.22 -7.37
C THR A 3 4.82 58.80 -6.67
N VAL A 4 4.11 57.84 -7.24
CA VAL A 4 2.94 57.21 -6.62
C VAL A 4 3.43 56.53 -5.34
N ASP A 5 3.11 57.12 -4.19
CA ASP A 5 3.40 56.55 -2.87
C ASP A 5 2.28 55.58 -2.53
N ILE A 6 2.49 54.30 -2.86
CA ILE A 6 1.56 53.23 -2.49
C ILE A 6 1.98 52.73 -1.11
N ASP A 7 1.11 52.96 -0.12
CA ASP A 7 1.32 52.45 1.23
C ASP A 7 1.41 50.92 1.22
N ARG A 8 2.20 50.37 2.14
CA ARG A 8 2.58 48.95 2.21
C ARG A 8 1.35 48.03 2.23
N ASP A 9 0.31 48.46 2.94
CA ASP A 9 -0.92 47.70 3.09
C ASP A 9 -1.75 47.71 1.79
N ALA A 10 -1.77 48.85 1.08
CA ALA A 10 -2.42 48.96 -0.23
C ALA A 10 -1.71 48.12 -1.30
N ALA A 11 -0.37 48.05 -1.26
CA ALA A 11 0.39 47.15 -2.12
C ALA A 11 0.12 45.67 -1.79
N HIS A 12 -0.05 45.34 -0.50
CA HIS A 12 -0.32 43.98 -0.05
C HIS A 12 -1.69 43.48 -0.50
N GLU A 13 -2.73 44.30 -0.34
CA GLU A 13 -4.06 43.95 -0.83
C GLU A 13 -4.13 43.86 -2.36
N ALA A 14 -3.42 44.75 -3.07
CA ALA A 14 -3.36 44.69 -4.53
C ALA A 14 -2.67 43.40 -5.01
N ALA A 15 -1.63 42.95 -4.31
CA ALA A 15 -0.95 41.69 -4.59
C ALA A 15 -1.83 40.46 -4.27
N GLN A 16 -2.55 40.48 -3.14
CA GLN A 16 -3.50 39.40 -2.80
C GLN A 16 -4.63 39.28 -3.82
N ARG A 17 -5.21 40.40 -4.26
CA ARG A 17 -6.25 40.42 -5.30
C ARG A 17 -5.77 39.89 -6.65
N GLU A 18 -4.47 40.00 -6.96
CA GLU A 18 -3.90 39.44 -8.18
C GLU A 18 -3.61 37.92 -8.03
N LEU A 19 -3.15 37.48 -6.86
CA LEU A 19 -2.87 36.07 -6.56
C LEU A 19 -4.14 35.22 -6.43
N ASP A 20 -5.26 35.82 -6.03
CA ASP A 20 -6.55 35.15 -5.95
C ASP A 20 -7.25 35.01 -7.30
N LYS A 21 -6.69 35.54 -8.40
CA LYS A 21 -7.23 35.30 -9.75
C LYS A 21 -6.83 33.87 -10.20
N PRO A 22 -7.78 32.95 -10.39
CA PRO A 22 -7.47 31.63 -10.92
C PRO A 22 -7.21 31.75 -12.44
N ILE A 23 -5.98 32.11 -12.82
CA ILE A 23 -5.59 32.31 -14.24
C ILE A 23 -5.32 30.99 -14.98
N TYR A 24 -5.33 29.84 -14.28
CA TYR A 24 -5.26 28.53 -14.94
C TYR A 24 -6.39 27.61 -14.47
N PRO A 25 -7.46 27.39 -15.27
CA PRO A 25 -8.26 26.20 -15.12
C PRO A 25 -7.34 25.00 -15.39
N LYS A 26 -7.03 24.22 -14.35
CA LYS A 26 -6.32 22.95 -14.50
C LYS A 26 -7.20 22.08 -15.39
N ALA A 27 -6.74 21.77 -16.60
CA ALA A 27 -7.39 20.85 -17.51
C ALA A 27 -7.80 19.61 -16.71
N SER A 28 -9.10 19.31 -16.68
CA SER A 28 -9.60 18.20 -15.90
C SER A 28 -9.01 16.91 -16.47
N LEU A 29 -8.75 15.91 -15.63
CA LEU A 29 -8.27 14.60 -16.11
C LEU A 29 -9.22 14.01 -17.17
N THR A 30 -10.50 14.39 -17.09
CA THR A 30 -11.56 14.12 -18.06
C THR A 30 -11.36 14.80 -19.40
N ASP A 31 -10.86 16.04 -19.46
CA ASP A 31 -10.58 16.74 -20.73
C ASP A 31 -9.43 16.06 -21.48
N ARG A 32 -8.34 15.74 -20.76
CA ARG A 32 -7.21 15.00 -21.35
C ARG A 32 -7.61 13.62 -21.85
N LEU A 33 -8.51 12.93 -21.14
CA LEU A 33 -9.03 11.63 -21.56
C LEU A 33 -9.89 11.78 -22.82
N THR A 34 -10.71 12.84 -22.90
CA THR A 34 -11.59 13.11 -24.05
C THR A 34 -10.80 13.48 -25.29
N GLU A 35 -9.74 14.27 -25.16
CA GLU A 35 -8.81 14.57 -26.26
C GLU A 35 -8.12 13.31 -26.78
N LEU A 36 -7.67 12.44 -25.87
CA LEU A 36 -6.99 11.19 -26.24
C LEU A 36 -7.93 10.22 -26.98
N ILE A 37 -9.20 10.14 -26.57
CA ILE A 37 -10.22 9.34 -27.25
C ILE A 37 -10.52 9.90 -28.65
N ASN A 38 -10.68 11.22 -28.77
CA ASN A 38 -10.97 11.85 -30.05
C ASN A 38 -9.81 11.72 -31.05
N ASP A 39 -8.56 11.86 -30.59
CA ASP A 39 -7.37 11.70 -31.43
C ASP A 39 -7.28 10.27 -31.98
N VAL A 40 -7.55 9.26 -31.13
CA VAL A 40 -7.56 7.86 -31.54
C VAL A 40 -8.65 7.58 -32.57
N ILE A 41 -9.88 8.08 -32.35
CA ILE A 41 -10.99 7.92 -33.30
C ILE A 41 -10.67 8.57 -34.65
N TYR A 42 -10.13 9.79 -34.63
CA TYR A 42 -9.75 10.52 -35.85
C TYR A 42 -8.66 9.79 -36.62
N ARG A 43 -7.64 9.28 -35.92
CA ARG A 43 -6.52 8.55 -36.52
C ARG A 43 -6.95 7.21 -37.11
N ILE A 44 -7.92 6.54 -36.51
CA ILE A 44 -8.54 5.32 -37.07
C ILE A 44 -9.39 5.65 -38.30
N ALA A 45 -10.21 6.71 -38.22
CA ALA A 45 -11.06 7.15 -39.33
C ALA A 45 -10.25 7.60 -40.55
N GLN A 46 -9.11 8.26 -40.36
CA GLN A 46 -8.21 8.69 -41.42
C GLN A 46 -7.27 7.57 -41.91
N GLY A 47 -6.86 6.66 -41.03
CA GLY A 47 -5.91 5.58 -41.33
C GLY A 47 -6.51 4.37 -42.04
N GLY A 48 -7.84 4.26 -42.10
CA GLY A 48 -8.55 3.11 -42.68
C GLY A 48 -8.36 2.89 -44.18
N ALA A 49 -7.84 3.89 -44.92
CA ALA A 49 -7.72 3.83 -46.38
C ALA A 49 -6.29 3.55 -46.91
N GLY A 50 -5.26 3.51 -46.06
CA GLY A 50 -3.86 3.53 -46.50
C GLY A 50 -2.96 2.35 -46.11
N VAL A 51 -3.44 1.38 -45.33
CA VAL A 51 -2.60 0.29 -44.81
C VAL A 51 -2.80 -1.00 -45.63
N PRO A 52 -1.73 -1.63 -46.17
CA PRO A 52 -1.83 -2.93 -46.82
C PRO A 52 -2.36 -3.97 -45.83
N GLY A 53 -3.60 -4.44 -46.02
CA GLY A 53 -4.25 -5.44 -45.17
C GLY A 53 -5.66 -5.13 -44.67
N GLY A 54 -6.20 -3.93 -44.93
CA GLY A 54 -7.63 -3.62 -44.74
C GLY A 54 -8.18 -3.92 -43.33
N TRP A 55 -9.42 -4.41 -43.24
CA TRP A 55 -10.12 -4.74 -41.98
C TRP A 55 -9.41 -5.80 -41.12
N LEU A 56 -8.51 -6.61 -41.70
CA LEU A 56 -7.75 -7.63 -40.97
C LEU A 56 -6.68 -7.02 -40.07
N THR A 57 -5.96 -6.00 -40.52
CA THR A 57 -4.96 -5.31 -39.69
C THR A 57 -5.64 -4.53 -38.57
N ILE A 58 -6.81 -3.94 -38.85
CA ILE A 58 -7.67 -3.31 -37.84
C ILE A 58 -8.14 -4.35 -36.81
N GLY A 59 -8.56 -5.54 -37.24
CA GLY A 59 -8.98 -6.62 -36.35
C GLY A 59 -7.85 -7.12 -35.45
N VAL A 60 -6.64 -7.31 -35.98
CA VAL A 60 -5.46 -7.72 -35.20
C VAL A 60 -5.03 -6.63 -34.22
N LEU A 61 -5.04 -5.37 -34.65
CA LEU A 61 -4.73 -4.24 -33.77
C LEU A 61 -5.75 -4.13 -32.64
N LEU A 62 -7.05 -4.25 -32.95
CA LEU A 62 -8.11 -4.27 -31.96
C LEU A 62 -7.93 -5.42 -30.96
N LEU A 63 -7.61 -6.62 -31.44
CA LEU A 63 -7.32 -7.78 -30.59
C LEU A 63 -6.15 -7.51 -29.64
N LEU A 64 -5.05 -6.92 -30.14
CA LEU A 64 -3.89 -6.56 -29.33
C LEU A 64 -4.21 -5.50 -28.29
N VAL A 65 -5.01 -4.49 -28.63
CA VAL A 65 -5.48 -3.47 -27.70
C VAL A 65 -6.37 -4.10 -26.62
N ILE A 66 -7.31 -4.97 -26.98
CA ILE A 66 -8.15 -5.70 -26.01
C ILE A 66 -7.27 -6.55 -25.09
N ALA A 67 -6.30 -7.28 -25.64
CA ALA A 67 -5.36 -8.09 -24.84
C ALA A 67 -4.55 -7.20 -23.88
N ALA A 68 -4.04 -6.06 -24.34
CA ALA A 68 -3.32 -5.10 -23.51
C ALA A 68 -4.21 -4.52 -22.40
N ILE A 69 -5.48 -4.17 -22.70
CA ILE A 69 -6.46 -3.70 -21.71
C ILE A 69 -6.73 -4.80 -20.68
N VAL A 70 -6.95 -6.05 -21.11
CA VAL A 70 -7.18 -7.18 -20.20
C VAL A 70 -5.98 -7.39 -19.28
N VAL A 71 -4.77 -7.32 -19.80
CA VAL A 71 -3.53 -7.41 -19.01
C VAL A 71 -3.41 -6.23 -18.04
N ALA A 72 -3.62 -4.99 -18.52
CA ALA A 72 -3.57 -3.79 -17.69
C ALA A 72 -4.64 -3.81 -16.59
N VAL A 73 -5.86 -4.26 -16.88
CA VAL A 73 -6.94 -4.44 -15.90
C VAL A 73 -6.60 -5.57 -14.92
N ARG A 74 -5.99 -6.68 -15.37
CA ARG A 74 -5.55 -7.75 -14.45
C ARG A 74 -4.44 -7.27 -13.51
N VAL A 75 -3.43 -6.59 -14.04
CA VAL A 75 -2.31 -6.05 -13.27
C VAL A 75 -2.81 -4.95 -12.33
N GLY A 76 -3.64 -4.03 -12.85
CA GLY A 76 -4.28 -2.96 -12.07
C GLY A 76 -5.21 -3.50 -10.98
N ARG A 77 -6.04 -4.52 -11.26
CA ARG A 77 -6.86 -5.18 -10.22
C ARG A 77 -6.02 -5.90 -9.18
N LYS A 78 -4.90 -6.52 -9.55
CA LYS A 78 -4.00 -7.20 -8.60
C LYS A 78 -3.24 -6.19 -7.72
N ALA A 79 -2.80 -5.07 -8.29
CA ALA A 79 -2.19 -3.96 -7.57
C ALA A 79 -3.21 -3.27 -6.65
N MET A 80 -4.39 -2.91 -7.16
CA MET A 80 -5.45 -2.27 -6.38
C MET A 80 -6.04 -3.17 -5.28
N ARG A 81 -6.01 -4.50 -5.42
CA ARG A 81 -6.43 -5.42 -4.34
C ARG A 81 -5.40 -5.46 -3.20
N THR A 82 -4.18 -4.96 -3.43
CA THR A 82 -3.13 -4.84 -2.42
C THR A 82 -3.18 -3.47 -1.72
N ASP A 83 -3.64 -2.41 -2.41
CA ASP A 83 -3.72 -1.05 -1.85
C ASP A 83 -5.12 -0.65 -1.32
N ARG A 84 -6.22 -1.31 -1.75
CA ARG A 84 -7.59 -1.03 -1.28
C ARG A 84 -8.02 -1.95 -0.13
N ALA A 85 -7.13 -2.18 0.83
CA ALA A 85 -7.50 -2.64 2.17
C ALA A 85 -7.56 -1.42 3.11
N ASP A 86 -8.19 -0.35 2.62
CA ASP A 86 -8.19 0.96 3.24
C ASP A 86 -9.50 1.15 4.01
N HIS A 87 -9.34 1.39 5.31
CA HIS A 87 -10.29 1.99 6.22
C HIS A 87 -11.56 1.19 6.56
N SER A 88 -11.37 0.29 7.53
CA SER A 88 -12.41 -0.11 8.48
C SER A 88 -12.86 1.08 9.33
N LEU A 89 -13.64 1.97 8.74
CA LEU A 89 -14.74 2.64 9.43
C LEU A 89 -16.02 1.77 9.42
N TYR A 90 -15.98 0.64 8.71
CA TYR A 90 -16.97 -0.43 8.75
C TYR A 90 -16.29 -1.79 8.57
N GLY A 91 -15.84 -2.41 9.67
CA GLY A 91 -15.54 -3.85 9.79
C GLY A 91 -14.85 -4.54 8.60
N GLY A 92 -13.83 -3.91 8.01
CA GLY A 92 -13.04 -4.52 6.95
C GLY A 92 -12.19 -5.63 7.55
N HIS A 93 -12.44 -6.89 7.18
CA HIS A 93 -11.74 -8.05 7.71
C HIS A 93 -10.24 -7.99 7.37
N GLU A 94 -9.43 -7.46 8.28
CA GLU A 94 -7.98 -7.59 8.23
C GLU A 94 -7.61 -9.07 8.26
N LEU A 95 -6.77 -9.51 7.32
CA LEU A 95 -6.32 -10.89 7.29
C LEU A 95 -5.55 -11.20 8.58
N SER A 96 -5.89 -12.31 9.21
CA SER A 96 -5.16 -12.86 10.33
C SER A 96 -3.72 -13.25 9.94
N ALA A 97 -2.87 -13.44 10.95
CA ALA A 97 -1.51 -13.90 10.72
C ALA A 97 -1.51 -15.24 9.92
N ALA A 98 -2.42 -16.15 10.24
CA ALA A 98 -2.55 -17.43 9.55
C ALA A 98 -2.94 -17.29 8.06
N GLU A 99 -3.87 -16.39 7.72
CA GLU A 99 -4.27 -16.15 6.34
C GLU A 99 -3.14 -15.53 5.51
N HIS A 100 -2.39 -14.61 6.11
CA HIS A 100 -1.18 -14.07 5.48
C HIS A 100 -0.14 -15.16 5.21
N ARG A 101 0.06 -16.11 6.13
CA ARG A 101 0.97 -17.26 5.93
C ARG A 101 0.51 -18.15 4.78
N ALA A 102 -0.77 -18.52 4.75
CA ALA A 102 -1.33 -19.35 3.70
C ALA A 102 -1.15 -18.69 2.32
N THR A 103 -1.40 -17.39 2.24
CA THR A 103 -1.19 -16.60 1.01
C THR A 103 0.29 -16.56 0.62
N ALA A 104 1.19 -16.38 1.59
CA ALA A 104 2.63 -16.39 1.35
C ALA A 104 3.11 -17.74 0.80
N GLN A 105 2.64 -18.85 1.37
CA GLN A 105 2.97 -20.21 0.93
C GLN A 105 2.48 -20.47 -0.50
N HIS A 106 1.27 -20.02 -0.84
CA HIS A 106 0.75 -20.12 -2.20
C HIS A 106 1.65 -19.39 -3.22
N HIS A 107 2.09 -18.17 -2.90
CA HIS A 107 3.01 -17.43 -3.76
C HIS A 107 4.40 -18.09 -3.84
N ALA A 108 4.92 -18.62 -2.74
CA ALA A 108 6.18 -19.35 -2.71
C ALA A 108 6.13 -20.60 -3.60
N ALA A 109 5.04 -21.38 -3.53
CA ALA A 109 4.83 -22.56 -4.37
C ALA A 109 4.76 -22.20 -5.87
N ALA A 110 4.31 -20.99 -6.20
CA ALA A 110 4.28 -20.47 -7.57
C ALA A 110 5.60 -19.77 -7.99
N GLY A 111 6.66 -19.79 -7.17
CA GLY A 111 7.92 -19.12 -7.43
C GLY A 111 7.85 -17.58 -7.39
N GLN A 112 6.77 -17.01 -6.85
CA GLN A 112 6.53 -15.58 -6.75
C GLN A 112 7.13 -15.02 -5.45
N TRP A 113 8.46 -15.04 -5.34
CA TRP A 113 9.20 -14.75 -4.10
C TRP A 113 8.91 -13.36 -3.52
N ALA A 114 8.89 -12.31 -4.33
CA ALA A 114 8.54 -10.97 -3.87
C ALA A 114 7.17 -10.92 -3.17
N LEU A 115 6.15 -11.55 -3.74
CA LEU A 115 4.80 -11.58 -3.14
C LEU A 115 4.78 -12.46 -1.89
N ALA A 116 5.49 -13.59 -1.90
CA ALA A 116 5.62 -14.48 -0.75
C ALA A 116 6.26 -13.76 0.45
N ILE A 117 7.36 -13.03 0.23
CA ILE A 117 8.05 -12.22 1.26
C ILE A 117 7.13 -11.14 1.82
N ARG A 118 6.41 -10.40 0.95
CA ARG A 118 5.46 -9.36 1.39
C ARG A 118 4.36 -9.93 2.29
N HIS A 119 3.76 -11.08 1.93
CA HIS A 119 2.74 -11.70 2.77
C HIS A 119 3.30 -12.34 4.04
N ARG A 120 4.51 -12.93 4.00
CA ARG A 120 5.12 -13.52 5.19
C ARG A 120 5.52 -12.46 6.22
N LEU A 121 6.04 -11.31 5.81
CA LEU A 121 6.31 -10.22 6.76
C LEU A 121 5.02 -9.63 7.35
N ARG A 122 3.94 -9.52 6.56
CA ARG A 122 2.62 -9.14 7.10
C ARG A 122 2.10 -10.15 8.12
N ALA A 123 2.34 -11.44 7.91
CA ALA A 123 2.02 -12.44 8.93
C ALA A 123 2.82 -12.23 10.23
N VAL A 124 4.11 -11.91 10.13
CA VAL A 124 4.96 -11.59 11.30
C VAL A 124 4.43 -10.37 12.05
N ALA A 125 4.13 -9.27 11.33
CA ALA A 125 3.55 -8.08 11.92
C ALA A 125 2.25 -8.39 12.65
N ARG A 126 1.34 -9.10 11.97
CA ARG A 126 0.04 -9.47 12.53
C ARG A 126 0.16 -10.43 13.70
N GLN A 127 1.12 -11.36 13.68
CA GLN A 127 1.38 -12.26 14.80
C GLN A 127 1.84 -11.49 16.05
N LEU A 128 2.71 -10.49 15.88
CA LEU A 128 3.18 -9.64 16.97
C LEU A 128 2.04 -8.80 17.57
N GLU A 129 1.10 -8.36 16.75
CA GLU A 129 -0.12 -7.64 17.18
C GLU A 129 -1.12 -8.57 17.88
N GLU A 130 -1.45 -9.72 17.26
CA GLU A 130 -2.40 -10.71 17.80
C GLU A 130 -1.92 -11.31 19.12
N SER A 131 -0.60 -11.44 19.31
CA SER A 131 0.00 -11.91 20.57
C SER A 131 0.18 -10.81 21.62
N GLY A 132 -0.10 -9.55 21.29
CA GLY A 132 0.05 -8.40 22.19
C GLY A 132 1.50 -7.99 22.46
N VAL A 133 2.48 -8.50 21.70
CA VAL A 133 3.89 -8.09 21.79
C VAL A 133 4.05 -6.66 21.30
N LEU A 134 3.32 -6.27 20.25
CA LEU A 134 3.28 -4.90 19.75
C LEU A 134 1.83 -4.40 19.67
N PRO A 135 1.58 -3.11 19.93
CA PRO A 135 0.29 -2.51 19.62
C PRO A 135 0.10 -2.38 18.10
N PRO A 136 -1.15 -2.48 17.60
CA PRO A 136 -1.46 -2.21 16.19
C PRO A 136 -1.26 -0.72 15.89
N VAL A 137 -0.49 -0.41 14.85
CA VAL A 137 -0.21 0.97 14.41
C VAL A 137 -0.46 1.07 12.91
N PRO A 138 -1.46 1.86 12.48
CA PRO A 138 -1.72 2.09 11.05
C PRO A 138 -0.49 2.68 10.36
N GLY A 139 -0.12 2.09 9.22
CA GLY A 139 0.97 2.60 8.39
C GLY A 139 2.39 2.34 8.92
N ARG A 140 2.56 1.51 9.96
CA ARG A 140 3.89 1.11 10.46
C ARG A 140 4.73 0.51 9.33
N THR A 141 5.94 1.03 9.14
CA THR A 141 6.88 0.53 8.14
C THR A 141 7.56 -0.76 8.59
N ALA A 142 8.12 -1.53 7.65
CA ALA A 142 8.86 -2.75 7.96
C ALA A 142 10.08 -2.49 8.86
N THR A 143 10.76 -1.36 8.67
CA THR A 143 11.93 -0.98 9.46
C THR A 143 11.54 -0.59 10.88
N GLU A 144 10.44 0.15 11.07
CA GLU A 144 9.89 0.46 12.40
C GLU A 144 9.41 -0.81 13.10
N LEU A 145 8.71 -1.71 12.39
CA LEU A 145 8.31 -3.02 12.93
C LEU A 145 9.53 -3.79 13.46
N ALA A 146 10.61 -3.87 12.69
CA ALA A 146 11.82 -4.55 13.12
C ALA A 146 12.48 -3.87 14.33
N GLY A 147 12.47 -2.53 14.39
CA GLY A 147 12.98 -1.76 15.51
C GLY A 147 12.18 -2.02 16.80
N ASP A 148 10.87 -1.83 16.74
CA ASP A 148 9.95 -2.03 17.86
C ASP A 148 9.98 -3.49 18.35
N ALA A 149 9.89 -4.45 17.42
CA ALA A 149 9.94 -5.87 17.75
C ALA A 149 11.30 -6.28 18.34
N ALA A 150 12.41 -5.69 17.88
CA ALA A 150 13.73 -5.99 18.43
C ALA A 150 13.91 -5.47 19.86
N GLN A 151 13.17 -4.43 20.28
CA GLN A 151 13.16 -3.99 21.67
C GLN A 151 12.43 -5.01 22.56
N ALA A 152 11.31 -5.57 22.10
CA ALA A 152 10.55 -6.58 22.82
C ALA A 152 11.20 -7.98 22.78
N LEU A 153 11.89 -8.31 21.69
CA LEU A 153 12.50 -9.62 21.42
C LEU A 153 13.96 -9.46 20.94
N PRO A 154 14.90 -9.05 21.82
CA PRO A 154 16.28 -8.75 21.43
C PRO A 154 17.01 -9.92 20.75
N GLN A 155 16.67 -11.15 21.12
CA GLN A 155 17.23 -12.37 20.55
C GLN A 155 16.92 -12.56 19.05
N LEU A 156 15.83 -11.96 18.54
CA LEU A 156 15.45 -12.02 17.13
C LEU A 156 15.85 -10.75 16.35
N SER A 157 16.57 -9.81 16.97
CA SER A 157 16.86 -8.50 16.38
C SER A 157 17.58 -8.54 15.03
N ALA A 158 18.47 -9.51 14.81
CA ALA A 158 19.16 -9.68 13.54
C ALA A 158 18.22 -10.21 12.45
N GLU A 159 17.40 -11.21 12.78
CA GLU A 159 16.42 -11.80 11.88
C GLU A 159 15.33 -10.79 11.48
N LEU A 160 14.82 -10.03 12.45
CA LEU A 160 13.85 -8.96 12.22
C LEU A 160 14.38 -7.90 11.25
N ARG A 161 15.62 -7.42 11.47
CA ARG A 161 16.28 -6.47 10.56
C ARG A 161 16.48 -7.05 9.17
N TYR A 162 16.91 -8.30 9.06
CA TYR A 162 17.05 -8.97 7.77
C TYR A 162 15.71 -9.07 7.04
N ALA A 163 14.64 -9.46 7.74
CA ALA A 163 13.31 -9.59 7.17
C ALA A 163 12.75 -8.24 6.68
N ALA A 164 12.96 -7.16 7.44
CA ALA A 164 12.60 -5.81 7.02
C ALA A 164 13.36 -5.37 5.77
N ASN A 165 14.67 -5.65 5.70
CA ASN A 165 15.47 -5.36 4.51
C ASN A 165 15.01 -6.16 3.30
N ALA A 166 14.75 -7.46 3.46
CA ALA A 166 14.23 -8.31 2.39
C ALA A 166 12.88 -7.80 1.86
N PHE A 167 12.00 -7.32 2.75
CA PHE A 167 10.74 -6.70 2.36
C PHE A 167 10.95 -5.39 1.61
N ASN A 168 11.83 -4.51 2.10
CA ASN A 168 12.13 -3.23 1.46
C ASN A 168 12.74 -3.44 0.07
N ASP A 169 13.66 -4.41 -0.06
CA ASP A 169 14.27 -4.81 -1.32
C ASP A 169 13.22 -5.21 -2.37
N VAL A 170 12.23 -6.03 -1.99
CA VAL A 170 11.19 -6.48 -2.94
C VAL A 170 10.04 -5.50 -3.13
N THR A 171 9.87 -4.54 -2.23
CA THR A 171 8.76 -3.56 -2.28
C THR A 171 9.19 -2.26 -2.92
N TYR A 172 10.37 -1.76 -2.57
CA TYR A 172 10.89 -0.47 -3.01
C TYR A 172 12.18 -0.59 -3.82
N GLY A 173 12.95 -1.67 -3.63
CA GLY A 173 14.24 -1.89 -4.31
C GLY A 173 14.15 -2.56 -5.69
N ASP A 174 12.94 -2.77 -6.22
CA ASP A 174 12.66 -3.46 -7.50
C ASP A 174 13.37 -4.82 -7.64
N ARG A 175 13.59 -5.52 -6.50
CA ARG A 175 14.21 -6.85 -6.51
C ARG A 175 13.14 -7.94 -6.65
N PRO A 176 13.39 -9.00 -7.44
CA PRO A 176 12.42 -10.09 -7.62
C PRO A 176 12.18 -10.93 -6.36
N GLY A 177 13.03 -10.78 -5.34
CA GLY A 177 13.07 -11.66 -4.17
C GLY A 177 13.72 -13.01 -4.50
N THR A 178 14.17 -13.72 -3.48
CA THR A 178 14.77 -15.05 -3.62
C THR A 178 14.10 -16.04 -2.67
N GLU A 179 14.20 -17.32 -3.00
CA GLU A 179 13.73 -18.39 -2.12
C GLU A 179 14.44 -18.34 -0.76
N ALA A 180 15.76 -18.09 -0.75
CA ALA A 180 16.54 -17.97 0.47
C ALA A 180 16.03 -16.83 1.36
N ALA A 181 15.72 -15.66 0.78
CA ALA A 181 15.16 -14.54 1.52
C ALA A 181 13.76 -14.86 2.06
N TYR A 182 12.90 -15.52 1.27
CA TYR A 182 11.60 -15.99 1.75
C TYR A 182 11.73 -16.98 2.93
N ARG A 183 12.63 -17.95 2.82
CA ARG A 183 12.88 -18.93 3.89
C ARG A 183 13.37 -18.26 5.17
N ALA A 184 14.29 -17.30 5.09
CA ALA A 184 14.73 -16.56 6.27
C ALA A 184 13.57 -15.80 6.97
N VAL A 185 12.66 -15.18 6.21
CA VAL A 185 11.45 -14.53 6.80
C VAL A 185 10.48 -15.57 7.37
N ALA A 186 10.41 -16.75 6.73
CA ALA A 186 9.60 -17.86 7.21
C ALA A 186 10.13 -18.46 8.52
N ASP A 187 11.44 -18.63 8.63
CA ASP A 187 12.10 -19.14 9.83
C ASP A 187 11.91 -18.18 11.01
N LEU A 188 12.02 -16.86 10.78
CA LEU A 188 11.69 -15.83 11.77
C LEU A 188 10.23 -15.97 12.28
N ASP A 189 9.28 -16.12 11.38
CA ASP A 189 7.85 -16.29 11.73
C ASP A 189 7.63 -17.56 12.56
N ASP A 190 8.33 -18.64 12.25
CA ASP A 190 8.27 -19.88 13.02
C ASP A 190 8.98 -19.75 14.38
N HIS A 191 10.13 -19.07 14.47
CA HIS A 191 10.79 -18.74 15.74
C HIS A 191 9.87 -17.93 16.66
N LEU A 192 9.19 -16.90 16.14
CA LEU A 192 8.22 -16.11 16.90
C LEU A 192 7.11 -16.97 17.51
N ARG A 193 6.64 -17.98 16.78
CA ARG A 193 5.62 -18.92 17.27
C ARG A 193 6.16 -19.85 18.35
N THR A 194 7.43 -20.25 18.29
CA THR A 194 8.04 -21.11 19.31
C THR A 194 8.30 -20.38 20.62
N ILE A 195 8.59 -19.07 20.56
CA ILE A 195 8.84 -18.25 21.76
C ILE A 195 7.54 -18.01 22.55
N GLY A 196 6.38 -18.04 21.88
CA GLY A 196 5.07 -17.90 22.51
C GLY A 196 4.86 -16.54 23.19
N PRO A 197 3.61 -16.17 23.57
CA PRO A 197 3.40 -14.99 24.37
C PRO A 197 4.07 -15.24 25.72
N ALA A 198 5.22 -14.58 25.96
CA ALA A 198 5.74 -14.42 27.30
C ALA A 198 4.55 -13.92 28.13
N SER A 199 4.05 -14.75 29.04
CA SER A 199 2.87 -14.44 29.83
C SER A 199 3.16 -13.15 30.57
N GLY A 200 2.68 -12.04 30.01
CA GLY A 200 2.65 -10.76 30.66
C GLY A 200 1.80 -10.96 31.90
N ARG A 201 2.46 -11.12 33.03
CA ARG A 201 1.87 -10.95 34.34
C ARG A 201 1.45 -9.47 34.39
N GLY A 202 0.29 -9.18 33.82
CA GLY A 202 -0.35 -7.88 33.95
C GLY A 202 -0.49 -7.57 35.43
N PRO A 203 -0.28 -6.32 35.87
CA PRO A 203 -0.48 -5.96 37.26
C PRO A 203 -1.92 -6.31 37.65
N GLU A 204 -2.04 -7.25 38.59
CA GLU A 204 -3.29 -7.66 39.22
C GLU A 204 -3.93 -6.40 39.79
N THR A 205 -4.89 -5.82 39.06
CA THR A 205 -5.63 -4.65 39.52
C THR A 205 -6.55 -5.17 40.62
N PRO A 206 -6.45 -4.69 41.87
CA PRO A 206 -7.30 -5.17 42.95
C PRO A 206 -8.76 -4.91 42.59
N ARG A 207 -9.55 -5.97 42.46
CA ARG A 207 -11.01 -5.88 42.35
C ARG A 207 -11.54 -5.41 43.70
N THR A 208 -11.71 -4.10 43.85
CA THR A 208 -12.51 -3.53 44.95
C THR A 208 -13.96 -3.90 44.71
N HIS A 209 -14.46 -4.86 45.48
CA HIS A 209 -15.90 -5.06 45.65
C HIS A 209 -16.47 -3.84 46.39
N ALA A 210 -17.01 -2.87 45.65
CA ALA A 210 -17.87 -1.85 46.23
C ALA A 210 -19.28 -2.43 46.37
N GLY A 211 -19.64 -2.77 47.61
CA GLY A 211 -20.98 -3.20 47.99
C GLY A 211 -22.00 -2.09 47.74
N TRP A 212 -23.07 -2.43 47.04
CA TRP A 212 -24.25 -1.59 46.89
C TRP A 212 -24.97 -1.52 48.23
N ALA A 213 -24.94 -0.36 48.87
CA ALA A 213 -25.79 -0.06 50.01
C ALA A 213 -27.14 0.47 49.48
N GLU A 214 -28.21 -0.25 49.83
CA GLU A 214 -29.60 0.20 49.73
C GLU A 214 -29.79 1.49 50.54
N VAL A 215 -30.51 2.47 49.97
CA VAL A 215 -31.13 3.55 50.75
C VAL A 215 -32.63 3.54 50.46
N ARG A 216 -33.36 3.39 51.56
CA ARG A 216 -34.80 3.35 51.74
C ARG A 216 -35.40 4.76 51.69
#